data_AF-A0AAW2VB14-F1
#
_entry.id   AF-A0AAW2VB14-F1
#
_cell.length_a   1.000
_cell.length_b   1.000
_cell.length_c   1.000
_cell.angle_alpha   90.00
_cell.angle_beta   90.00
_cell.angle_gamma   90.00
#
_symmetry.space_group_name_H-M   'P 1'
#
loop_
_entity.id
_entity.type
_entity.pdbx_description
1 polymer ?
#
loop_
_entity_poly.entity_id
_entity_poly.type
_entity_poly.pdbx_seq_one_letter_code
_entity_poly.pdbx_strand_id
1 'polypeptide(L)'
;MSKEECMEALSKHANIQPVITSTVWKELEKENKEFFEAYRKRREERSSSTSTSTSTSGSTSQRQRQEIEEILVMAAAASTSSRRNDDDDE
;
A
#
# COMPACT_ATOMS: atom_id res chain seq x y z
N MET A 1 -7.51 9.24 3.47
CA MET A 1 -8.75 8.95 2.75
C MET A 1 -9.78 10.03 3.03
N SER A 2 -9.71 11.11 2.29
CA SER A 2 -10.78 12.11 2.24
C SER A 2 -11.94 11.59 1.39
N LYS A 3 -13.08 12.28 1.48
CA LYS A 3 -14.25 12.01 0.65
C LYS A 3 -13.90 12.16 -0.84
N GLU A 4 -13.10 13.17 -1.18
CA GLU A 4 -12.68 13.49 -2.54
C GLU A 4 -11.84 12.38 -3.14
N GLU A 5 -10.85 11.87 -2.40
CA GLU A 5 -10.02 10.72 -2.82
C GLU A 5 -10.89 9.48 -3.07
N CYS A 6 -11.91 9.26 -2.23
CA CYS A 6 -12.83 8.14 -2.38
C CYS A 6 -13.72 8.30 -3.63
N MET A 7 -14.23 9.50 -3.89
CA MET A 7 -15.04 9.80 -5.08
C MET A 7 -14.23 9.60 -6.36
N GLU A 8 -12.99 10.10 -6.41
CA GLU A 8 -12.12 9.98 -7.57
C GLU A 8 -11.75 8.51 -7.84
N ALA A 9 -11.34 7.78 -6.80
CA ALA A 9 -10.96 6.37 -6.94
C ALA A 9 -12.14 5.51 -7.42
N LEU A 10 -13.33 5.68 -6.85
CA LEU A 10 -14.52 4.92 -7.25
C LEU A 10 -15.01 5.30 -8.65
N SER A 11 -14.89 6.58 -9.02
CA SER A 11 -15.18 7.02 -10.39
C SER A 11 -14.19 6.44 -11.40
N LYS A 12 -12.90 6.38 -11.07
CA LYS A 12 -11.85 5.93 -11.99
C LYS A 12 -11.78 4.41 -12.13
N HIS A 13 -11.92 3.69 -11.03
CA HIS A 13 -11.69 2.24 -10.99
C HIS A 13 -12.97 1.40 -11.08
N ALA A 14 -14.12 1.97 -10.70
CA ALA A 14 -15.40 1.28 -10.72
C ALA A 14 -16.45 1.98 -11.59
N ASN A 15 -16.09 3.09 -12.24
CA ASN A 15 -16.98 3.88 -13.09
C ASN A 15 -18.29 4.31 -12.37
N ILE A 16 -18.22 4.50 -11.06
CA ILE A 16 -19.34 4.92 -10.22
C ILE A 16 -19.47 6.44 -10.28
N GLN A 17 -20.68 6.95 -10.52
CA GLN A 17 -20.89 8.40 -10.58
C GLN A 17 -20.57 9.07 -9.24
N PRO A 18 -19.85 10.21 -9.24
CA PRO A 18 -19.50 10.93 -8.01
C PRO A 18 -20.70 11.30 -7.13
N VAL A 19 -21.88 11.52 -7.73
CA VAL A 19 -23.13 11.81 -7.00
C VAL A 19 -23.56 10.64 -6.12
N ILE A 20 -23.38 9.40 -6.59
CA ILE A 20 -23.72 8.18 -5.84
C ILE A 20 -22.77 8.08 -4.65
N THR A 21 -21.46 8.17 -4.89
CA THR A 21 -20.45 8.11 -3.84
C THR A 21 -20.64 9.22 -2.81
N SER A 22 -20.95 10.45 -3.23
CA SER A 22 -21.24 11.54 -2.29
C SER A 22 -22.49 11.30 -1.46
N THR A 23 -23.51 10.65 -2.01
CA THR A 23 -24.77 10.38 -1.30
C THR A 23 -24.55 9.29 -0.26
N VAL A 24 -23.92 8.17 -0.66
CA VAL A 24 -23.56 7.07 0.25
C VAL A 24 -22.63 7.55 1.36
N TRP A 25 -21.62 8.36 1.02
CA TRP A 25 -20.69 8.90 2.01
C TRP A 25 -21.41 9.74 3.08
N LYS A 26 -22.35 10.61 2.68
CA LYS A 26 -23.15 11.41 3.62
C LYS A 26 -23.98 10.53 4.56
N GLU A 27 -24.61 9.49 4.04
CA GLU A 27 -25.41 8.58 4.86
C GLU A 27 -24.51 7.75 5.80
N LEU A 28 -23.34 7.30 5.32
CA LEU A 28 -22.35 6.61 6.15
C LEU A 28 -21.86 7.48 7.31
N GLU A 29 -21.52 8.75 7.06
CA GLU A 29 -21.13 9.70 8.11
C GLU A 29 -22.26 9.92 9.13
N LYS A 30 -23.50 10.00 8.67
CA LYS A 30 -24.66 10.22 9.53
C LYS A 30 -24.97 9.02 10.41
N GLU A 31 -24.91 7.81 9.87
CA GLU A 31 -25.22 6.56 10.59
C GLU A 31 -24.05 6.08 11.47
N ASN A 32 -22.80 6.45 11.14
CA ASN A 32 -21.58 5.97 11.82
C ASN A 32 -20.76 7.11 12.44
N LYS A 33 -21.41 8.08 13.08
CA LYS A 33 -20.75 9.29 13.61
C LYS A 33 -19.54 9.00 14.49
N GLU A 34 -19.69 8.08 15.45
CA GLU A 34 -18.62 7.72 16.40
C GLU A 34 -17.37 7.18 15.69
N PHE A 35 -17.56 6.39 14.63
CA PHE A 35 -16.47 5.87 13.81
C PHE A 35 -15.72 7.00 13.11
N PHE A 36 -16.45 7.92 12.47
CA PHE A 36 -15.84 9.04 11.75
C PHE A 36 -15.14 10.04 12.68
N GLU A 37 -15.67 10.27 13.87
CA GLU A 37 -15.03 11.09 14.91
C GLU A 37 -13.73 10.43 15.41
N ALA A 38 -13.76 9.15 15.77
CA ALA A 38 -12.58 8.41 16.20
C ALA A 38 -11.52 8.33 15.07
N TYR A 39 -11.96 8.15 13.83
CA TYR A 39 -11.10 8.11 12.65
C TYR A 39 -10.42 9.47 12.40
N ARG A 40 -11.17 10.58 12.50
CA ARG A 40 -10.61 11.93 12.38
C ARG A 40 -9.62 12.24 13.48
N LYS A 41 -9.97 11.94 14.74
CA LYS A 41 -9.09 12.16 15.90
C LYS A 41 -7.75 11.44 15.73
N ARG A 42 -7.76 10.15 15.34
CA ARG A 42 -6.54 9.38 15.05
C ARG A 42 -5.71 10.00 13.93
N ARG A 43 -6.36 10.55 12.89
CA ARG A 43 -5.66 11.20 11.78
C ARG A 43 -5.00 12.50 12.24
N GLU A 44 -5.71 13.32 13.01
CA GLU A 44 -5.18 14.56 13.58
C GLU A 44 -3.99 14.29 14.51
N GLU A 45 -4.07 13.26 15.37
CA GLU A 45 -2.95 12.81 16.20
C GLU A 45 -1.72 12.48 15.33
N ARG A 46 -1.90 11.68 14.28
CA ARG A 46 -0.83 11.31 13.35
C ARG A 46 -0.26 12.51 12.57
N SER A 47 -1.10 13.49 12.23
CA SER A 47 -0.66 14.74 11.59
C SER A 47 0.09 15.65 12.57
N SER A 48 -0.34 15.70 13.85
CA SER A 48 0.28 16.52 14.90
C SER A 48 1.64 15.97 15.38
N SER A 49 1.87 14.65 15.29
CA SER A 49 3.16 14.03 15.62
C SER A 49 4.29 14.35 14.62
N THR A 50 4.03 15.15 13.59
CA THR A 50 5.06 15.59 12.62
C THR A 50 5.93 16.73 13.16
N SER A 51 5.61 17.30 14.33
CA SER A 51 6.52 18.18 15.07
C SER A 51 7.05 17.45 16.30
N THR A 52 8.38 17.33 16.41
CA THR A 52 9.16 16.70 17.50
C THR A 52 9.04 15.17 17.66
N SER A 53 9.88 14.44 16.91
CA SER A 53 10.89 13.51 17.46
C SER A 53 11.62 12.77 16.32
N THR A 54 12.72 13.36 15.87
CA THR A 54 13.86 12.60 15.37
C THR A 54 14.37 11.70 16.50
N SER A 55 14.03 10.41 16.49
CA SER A 55 14.87 9.30 16.99
C SER A 55 14.21 7.94 16.70
N THR A 56 14.97 7.13 15.96
CA THR A 56 14.94 5.65 15.94
C THR A 56 13.64 4.94 15.56
N SER A 57 13.48 4.62 14.27
CA SER A 57 12.91 3.34 13.78
C SER A 57 13.18 3.19 12.28
N GLY A 58 14.47 3.04 11.94
CA GLY A 58 14.95 2.86 10.57
C GLY A 58 15.44 1.45 10.26
N SER A 59 15.11 0.44 11.07
CA SER A 59 15.80 -0.86 11.03
C SER A 59 15.02 -1.99 10.36
N THR A 60 13.71 -1.85 10.12
CA THR A 60 12.86 -2.93 9.58
C THR A 60 12.72 -2.88 8.06
N SER A 61 12.67 -1.70 7.45
CA SER A 61 12.50 -1.55 6.00
C SER A 61 13.73 -1.98 5.17
N GLN A 62 14.94 -2.01 5.75
CA GLN A 62 16.14 -2.48 5.05
C GLN A 62 16.24 -4.00 5.02
N ARG A 63 15.88 -4.70 6.11
CA ARG A 63 15.88 -6.18 6.16
C ARG A 63 14.92 -6.78 5.13
N GLN A 64 13.72 -6.21 5.01
CA GLN A 64 12.71 -6.69 4.07
C GLN A 64 13.05 -6.38 2.60
N ARG A 65 13.89 -5.36 2.33
CA ARG A 65 14.41 -5.08 0.98
C ARG A 65 15.55 -6.01 0.58
N GLN A 66 16.41 -6.41 1.53
CA GLN A 66 17.49 -7.37 1.26
C GLN A 66 16.96 -8.76 0.93
N GLU A 67 15.87 -9.18 1.57
CA GLU A 67 15.24 -10.49 1.33
C GLU A 67 14.63 -10.60 -0.08
N ILE A 68 14.10 -9.49 -0.63
CA ILE A 68 13.58 -9.44 -2.00
C ILE A 68 14.72 -9.46 -3.04
N GLU A 69 15.85 -8.79 -2.76
CA GLU A 69 17.01 -8.80 -3.67
C GLU A 69 17.70 -10.17 -3.73
N GLU A 70 17.85 -10.89 -2.61
CA GLU A 70 18.42 -12.25 -2.61
C GLU A 70 17.57 -13.23 -3.42
N ILE A 71 16.24 -13.17 -3.30
CA ILE A 71 15.32 -14.01 -4.08
C ILE A 71 15.48 -13.75 -5.59
N LEU A 72 15.64 -12.47 -5.98
CA LEU A 72 15.80 -12.10 -7.39
C LEU A 72 17.15 -12.55 -7.96
N VAL A 73 18.23 -12.47 -7.17
CA VAL A 73 19.58 -12.93 -7.57
C VAL A 73 19.65 -14.45 -7.71
N MET A 74 19.01 -15.21 -6.82
CA MET A 74 18.96 -16.68 -6.95
C MET A 74 18.17 -17.14 -8.18
N ALA A 75 17.05 -16.48 -8.50
CA ALA A 75 16.24 -16.81 -9.68
C ALA A 75 17.00 -16.57 -11.00
N ALA A 76 17.81 -15.50 -11.06
CA ALA A 76 18.66 -15.22 -12.22
C ALA A 76 19.77 -16.27 -12.37
N ALA A 77 20.40 -16.70 -11.27
CA ALA A 77 21.44 -17.74 -11.30
C ALA A 77 20.89 -19.10 -11.73
N ALA A 78 19.70 -19.50 -11.25
CA ALA A 78 19.03 -20.73 -11.66
C ALA A 78 18.75 -20.77 -13.17
N SER A 79 18.44 -19.61 -13.77
CA SER A 79 18.22 -19.48 -15.22
C SER A 79 19.50 -19.65 -16.05
N THR A 80 20.69 -19.54 -15.45
CA THR A 80 21.98 -19.69 -16.14
C THR A 80 22.61 -21.07 -16.03
N SER A 81 22.15 -21.92 -15.09
CA SER A 81 22.66 -23.31 -14.95
C SER A 81 22.00 -24.30 -15.91
N SER A 82 20.94 -23.93 -16.64
CA SER A 82 20.29 -24.82 -17.61
C SER A 82 20.88 -24.73 -19.02
N ARG A 83 22.21 -24.61 -19.12
CA ARG A 83 22.98 -24.74 -20.38
C ARG A 83 24.36 -25.36 -20.11
N ARG A 84 24.42 -26.48 -19.40
CA ARG A 84 25.56 -27.39 -19.47
C ARG A 84 25.09 -28.84 -19.41
N ASN A 85 25.37 -29.53 -20.52
CA ASN A 85 25.48 -30.96 -20.73
C ASN A 85 24.19 -31.69 -21.15
N ASP A 86 24.09 -31.88 -22.47
CA ASP A 86 23.57 -33.02 -23.26
C ASP A 86 23.93 -32.57 -24.72
N ASP A 87 24.76 -33.19 -25.56
CA ASP A 87 25.16 -34.58 -25.75
C ASP A 87 26.56 -34.64 -26.43
N ASP A 88 27.42 -35.53 -25.92
CA ASP A 88 28.41 -36.27 -26.71
C ASP A 88 27.64 -37.21 -27.66
N ASP A 89 27.94 -37.23 -28.96
CA ASP A 89 27.99 -38.43 -29.84
C ASP A 89 28.16 -37.99 -31.32
N GLU A 90 29.39 -38.10 -31.84
CA GLU A 90 29.79 -39.01 -32.94
C GLU A 90 31.20 -38.66 -33.48
#